data_AF-A0A397VJT2-F1
#
_entry.id   AF-A0A397VJT2-F1
#
_cell.length_a   1.000
_cell.length_b   1.000
_cell.length_c   1.000
_cell.angle_alpha   90.00
_cell.angle_beta   90.00
_cell.angle_gamma   90.00
#
_symmetry.space_group_name_H-M   'P 1'
#
loop_
_entity.id
_entity.type
_entity.pdbx_description
1 polymer ?
#
loop_
_entity_poly.entity_id
_entity_poly.type
_entity_poly.pdbx_seq_one_letter_code
_entity_poly.pdbx_strand_id
1 'polypeptide(L)'
;MWEILYGKPVPFELKSKLQSELKFQIQVCNGLRPHIYDNTANFYADLMKKCWNIEPNERPTATEVCDIFAEWQNNEIILSELSESDKKLLNVKNDDTNEFIDSNYKSSFISSNKCQDSEIYELEIPDTTDE
;
A
#
# COMPACT_ATOMS: atom_id res chain seq x y z
N MET A 1 -2.34 -1.42 2.57
CA MET A 1 -3.67 -1.42 1.90
C MET A 1 -3.82 -2.60 0.95
N TRP A 2 -3.03 -2.69 -0.13
CA TRP A 2 -3.13 -3.80 -1.10
C TRP A 2 -3.02 -5.20 -0.45
N GLU A 3 -1.99 -5.44 0.35
CA GLU A 3 -1.76 -6.75 0.98
C GLU A 3 -2.90 -7.17 1.93
N ILE A 4 -3.48 -6.19 2.64
CA ILE A 4 -4.60 -6.40 3.55
C ILE A 4 -5.85 -6.81 2.75
N LEU A 5 -6.16 -6.05 1.70
CA LEU A 5 -7.33 -6.31 0.84
C LEU A 5 -7.25 -7.68 0.17
N TYR A 6 -6.09 -8.03 -0.38
CA TYR A 6 -5.93 -9.29 -1.09
C TYR A 6 -5.50 -10.45 -0.18
N GLY A 7 -5.17 -10.19 1.09
CA GLY A 7 -4.76 -11.20 2.05
C GLY A 7 -3.52 -11.98 1.61
N LYS A 8 -2.64 -11.35 0.82
CA LYS A 8 -1.44 -11.98 0.25
C LYS A 8 -0.32 -10.96 0.10
N PRO A 9 0.95 -11.40 0.19
CA PRO A 9 2.08 -10.51 -0.03
C PRO A 9 2.07 -9.95 -1.44
N VAL A 10 2.54 -8.72 -1.60
CA VAL A 10 2.78 -8.16 -2.93
C VAL A 10 3.69 -9.13 -3.67
N PRO A 11 3.25 -9.71 -4.80
CA PRO A 11 4.02 -10.73 -5.49
C PRO A 11 5.35 -10.13 -5.95
N PHE A 12 6.43 -10.68 -5.44
CA PHE A 12 7.79 -10.28 -5.76
C PHE A 12 8.53 -11.52 -6.31
N GLU A 13 8.98 -11.47 -7.56
CA GLU A 13 9.86 -12.52 -8.13
C GLU A 13 11.34 -12.14 -8.00
N LEU A 14 11.99 -12.63 -6.94
CA LEU A 14 13.42 -12.43 -6.65
C LEU A 14 14.24 -13.52 -7.36
N LYS A 15 14.53 -13.35 -8.65
CA LYS A 15 15.33 -14.34 -9.44
C LYS A 15 16.80 -14.42 -9.00
N SER A 16 17.38 -13.38 -8.38
CA SER A 16 18.72 -13.39 -7.74
C SER A 16 18.90 -12.21 -6.77
N LYS A 17 19.49 -12.42 -5.58
CA LYS A 17 19.32 -11.54 -4.40
C LYS A 17 19.70 -10.05 -4.57
N LEU A 18 20.88 -9.73 -5.09
CA LEU A 18 21.35 -8.33 -5.18
C LEU A 18 20.94 -7.62 -6.48
N GLN A 19 21.00 -8.29 -7.63
CA GLN A 19 20.65 -7.65 -8.91
C GLN A 19 19.15 -7.48 -9.09
N SER A 20 18.33 -8.27 -8.40
CA SER A 20 16.88 -8.10 -8.43
C SER A 20 16.40 -6.91 -7.60
N GLU A 21 17.09 -6.54 -6.52
CA GLU A 21 16.63 -5.47 -5.63
C GLU A 21 16.77 -4.08 -6.27
N LEU A 22 17.96 -3.76 -6.80
CA LEU A 22 18.17 -2.49 -7.52
C LEU A 22 17.28 -2.40 -8.77
N LYS A 23 17.15 -3.50 -9.53
CA LYS A 23 16.26 -3.55 -10.70
C LYS A 23 14.81 -3.30 -10.31
N PHE A 24 14.36 -3.85 -9.20
CA PHE A 24 13.01 -3.64 -8.70
C PHE A 24 12.79 -2.19 -8.25
N GLN A 25 13.72 -1.61 -7.51
CA GLN A 25 13.65 -0.19 -7.12
C GLN A 25 13.50 0.70 -8.36
N ILE A 26 14.30 0.47 -9.41
CA ILE A 26 14.17 1.18 -10.69
C ILE A 26 12.80 0.97 -11.32
N GLN A 27 12.28 -0.26 -11.34
CA GLN A 27 10.93 -0.54 -11.87
C GLN A 27 9.84 0.21 -11.09
N VAL A 28 9.94 0.28 -9.76
CA VAL A 28 8.99 1.03 -8.92
C VAL A 28 9.10 2.53 -9.19
N CYS A 29 10.31 3.08 -9.33
CA CYS A 29 10.52 4.47 -9.74
C CYS A 29 9.93 4.74 -11.13
N ASN A 30 9.99 3.76 -12.03
CA ASN A 30 9.38 3.81 -13.37
C ASN A 30 7.87 3.53 -13.38
N GLY A 31 7.22 3.44 -12.20
CA GLY A 31 5.77 3.31 -12.09
C GLY A 31 5.24 1.88 -11.99
N LEU A 32 6.09 0.86 -11.78
CA LEU A 32 5.62 -0.48 -11.45
C LEU A 32 4.78 -0.43 -10.17
N ARG A 33 3.52 -0.89 -10.25
CA ARG A 33 2.60 -0.98 -9.12
C ARG A 33 1.91 -2.35 -9.09
N PRO A 34 1.45 -2.79 -7.91
CA PRO A 34 0.65 -4.01 -7.81
C PRO A 34 -0.61 -3.94 -8.67
N HIS A 35 -1.00 -5.07 -9.25
CA HIS A 35 -2.23 -5.19 -10.03
C HIS A 35 -3.46 -5.03 -9.12
N ILE A 36 -4.43 -4.21 -9.54
CA ILE A 36 -5.73 -4.08 -8.89
C ILE A 36 -6.73 -4.91 -9.67
N TYR A 37 -7.41 -5.83 -9.00
CA TYR A 37 -8.41 -6.69 -9.63
C TYR A 37 -9.72 -5.94 -9.89
N ASP A 38 -10.39 -6.25 -11.00
CA ASP A 38 -11.62 -5.56 -11.44
C ASP A 38 -12.76 -5.58 -10.41
N ASN A 39 -12.77 -6.57 -9.52
CA ASN A 39 -13.77 -6.69 -8.46
C ASN A 39 -13.52 -5.78 -7.26
N THR A 40 -12.40 -5.04 -7.21
CA THR A 40 -12.08 -4.09 -6.13
C THR A 40 -12.95 -2.84 -6.23
N ALA A 41 -13.52 -2.42 -5.10
CA ALA A 41 -14.32 -1.20 -5.01
C ALA A 41 -13.53 0.01 -5.55
N ASN A 42 -14.16 0.79 -6.43
CA ASN A 42 -13.48 1.84 -7.20
C ASN A 42 -12.85 2.90 -6.28
N PHE A 43 -13.60 3.36 -5.27
CA PHE A 43 -13.10 4.37 -4.33
C PHE A 43 -11.87 3.87 -3.54
N TYR A 44 -11.81 2.58 -3.20
CA TYR A 44 -10.66 1.99 -2.51
C TYR A 44 -9.47 1.84 -3.45
N ALA A 45 -9.72 1.42 -4.70
CA ALA A 45 -8.70 1.37 -5.74
C ALA A 45 -8.08 2.74 -6.02
N ASP A 46 -8.90 3.79 -6.05
CA ASP A 46 -8.44 5.15 -6.29
C ASP A 46 -7.64 5.70 -5.10
N LEU A 47 -8.03 5.38 -3.86
CA LEU A 47 -7.21 5.70 -2.69
C LEU A 47 -5.86 4.97 -2.74
N MET A 48 -5.82 3.68 -3.09
CA MET A 48 -4.56 2.95 -3.29
C MET A 48 -3.67 3.65 -4.33
N LYS A 49 -4.25 4.04 -5.48
CA LYS A 49 -3.56 4.77 -6.54
C LYS A 49 -2.96 6.09 -6.07
N LYS A 50 -3.71 6.87 -5.30
CA LYS A 50 -3.22 8.12 -4.72
C LYS A 50 -2.05 7.89 -3.75
N CYS A 51 -2.17 6.91 -2.84
CA CYS A 51 -1.13 6.63 -1.84
C CYS A 51 0.24 6.25 -2.44
N TRP A 52 0.26 5.66 -3.64
CA TRP A 52 1.51 5.30 -4.32
C TRP A 52 1.75 6.08 -5.62
N ASN A 53 1.25 7.31 -5.72
CA ASN A 53 1.48 8.18 -6.86
C ASN A 53 3.00 8.35 -7.11
N ILE A 54 3.40 8.45 -8.38
CA ILE A 54 4.80 8.70 -8.75
C ILE A 54 5.27 10.05 -8.20
N GLU A 55 4.43 11.07 -8.31
CA GLU A 55 4.67 12.40 -7.76
C GLU A 55 4.42 12.38 -6.25
N PRO A 56 5.42 12.65 -5.40
CA PRO A 56 5.25 12.62 -3.95
C PRO A 56 4.20 13.61 -3.44
N ASN A 57 4.08 14.77 -4.07
CA ASN A 57 3.15 15.84 -3.69
C ASN A 57 1.68 15.49 -3.97
N GLU A 58 1.43 14.52 -4.85
CA GLU A 58 0.09 14.03 -5.17
C GLU A 58 -0.37 12.90 -4.21
N ARG A 59 0.50 12.49 -3.27
CA ARG A 59 0.16 11.50 -2.27
C ARG A 59 -0.57 12.17 -1.11
N PRO A 60 -1.64 11.56 -0.58
CA PRO A 60 -2.29 12.06 0.61
C PRO A 60 -1.36 11.91 1.81
N THR A 61 -1.45 12.86 2.72
CA THR A 61 -0.89 12.78 4.05
C THR A 61 -1.56 11.64 4.84
N ALA A 62 -0.88 11.15 5.88
CA ALA A 62 -1.45 10.15 6.76
C ALA A 62 -2.76 10.64 7.41
N THR A 63 -2.84 11.93 7.77
CA THR A 63 -4.03 12.57 8.31
C THR A 63 -5.20 12.50 7.33
N GLU A 64 -4.99 12.88 6.07
CA GLU A 64 -6.05 12.80 5.04
C GLU A 64 -6.54 11.37 4.83
N VAL A 65 -5.63 10.38 4.85
CA VAL A 65 -6.02 8.96 4.76
C VAL A 65 -6.85 8.53 5.96
N CYS A 66 -6.49 8.96 7.18
CA CYS A 66 -7.28 8.69 8.39
C CYS A 66 -8.68 9.32 8.32
N ASP A 67 -8.79 10.55 7.85
CA ASP A 67 -10.06 11.26 7.70
C ASP A 67 -10.97 10.56 6.68
N ILE A 68 -10.41 10.13 5.54
CA ILE A 68 -11.12 9.34 4.53
C ILE A 68 -11.67 8.04 5.14
N PHE A 69 -10.85 7.30 5.90
CA PHE A 69 -11.33 6.07 6.54
C PHE A 69 -12.36 6.33 7.65
N ALA A 70 -12.27 7.45 8.36
CA ALA A 70 -13.27 7.85 9.35
C ALA A 70 -14.61 8.20 8.66
N GLU A 71 -14.58 8.86 7.51
CA GLU A 71 -15.78 9.12 6.71
C GLU A 71 -16.43 7.81 6.24
N TRP A 72 -15.64 6.88 5.69
CA TRP A 72 -16.14 5.60 5.21
C TRP A 72 -16.77 4.74 6.31
N GLN A 73 -16.18 4.75 7.51
CA GLN A 73 -16.73 4.04 8.68
C GLN A 73 -18.12 4.53 9.09
N ASN A 74 -18.44 5.79 8.79
CA ASN A 74 -19.73 6.40 9.11
C ASN A 74 -20.73 6.37 7.92
N ASN A 75 -20.38 5.73 6.81
CA ASN A 75 -21.19 5.70 5.60
C ASN A 75 -21.63 4.27 5.24
N GLU A 76 -22.89 3.94 5.52
CA GLU A 76 -23.47 2.61 5.28
C GLU A 76 -23.42 2.15 3.82
N ILE A 77 -23.51 3.08 2.86
CA ILE A 77 -23.46 2.78 1.43
C ILE A 77 -22.06 2.30 1.06
N ILE A 78 -21.04 3.04 1.51
CA ILE A 78 -19.63 2.70 1.26
C ILE A 78 -19.27 1.35 1.90
N LEU A 79 -19.69 1.13 3.14
CA LEU A 79 -19.47 -0.16 3.82
C LEU A 79 -20.14 -1.32 3.10
N SER A 80 -21.34 -1.11 2.57
CA SER A 80 -22.07 -2.13 1.80
C SER A 80 -21.34 -2.46 0.49
N GLU A 81 -20.90 -1.45 -0.26
CA GLU A 81 -20.12 -1.64 -1.49
C GLU A 81 -18.79 -2.34 -1.22
N LEU A 82 -18.09 -1.97 -0.13
CA LEU A 82 -16.85 -2.62 0.28
C LEU A 82 -17.08 -4.10 0.61
N SER A 83 -18.14 -4.42 1.36
CA SER A 83 -18.52 -5.80 1.69
C SER A 83 -18.84 -6.64 0.45
N GLU A 84 -19.53 -6.07 -0.54
CA GLU A 84 -19.80 -6.74 -1.80
C GLU A 84 -18.54 -6.99 -2.61
N SER A 85 -17.64 -6.00 -2.69
CA SER A 85 -16.35 -6.13 -3.35
C SER A 85 -15.51 -7.25 -2.71
N ASP A 86 -15.41 -7.28 -1.38
CA ASP A 86 -14.66 -8.32 -0.65
C ASP A 86 -15.22 -9.72 -0.93
N LYS A 87 -16.55 -9.91 -0.92
CA LYS A 87 -17.18 -11.18 -1.28
C LYS A 87 -16.84 -11.63 -2.69
N LYS A 88 -16.86 -10.71 -3.66
CA LYS A 88 -16.48 -10.99 -5.06
C LYS A 88 -15.01 -11.40 -5.16
N LEU A 89 -14.12 -10.74 -4.41
CA LEU A 89 -12.69 -11.07 -4.38
C LEU A 89 -12.42 -12.46 -3.77
N LEU A 90 -13.15 -12.85 -2.72
CA LEU A 90 -13.00 -14.19 -2.11
C LEU A 90 -13.42 -15.32 -3.06
N ASN A 91 -14.49 -15.11 -3.84
CA ASN A 91 -14.94 -16.10 -4.82
C ASN A 91 -13.87 -16.38 -5.90
N VAL A 92 -13.03 -15.39 -6.22
CA VAL A 92 -11.91 -15.55 -7.17
C VAL A 92 -10.71 -16.24 -6.52
N LYS A 93 -10.42 -15.98 -5.24
CA LYS A 93 -9.26 -16.57 -4.53
C LYS A 93 -9.37 -18.09 -4.31
N ASN A 94 -10.59 -18.63 -4.28
CA ASN A 94 -10.80 -20.07 -4.03
C ASN A 94 -10.30 -20.98 -5.17
N ASP A 95 -10.05 -20.45 -6.37
CA ASP A 95 -9.47 -21.21 -7.49
C ASP A 95 -7.92 -21.23 -7.48
N ASP A 96 -7.28 -20.21 -6.87
CA ASP A 96 -5.82 -20.05 -6.81
C ASP A 96 -5.29 -20.31 -5.39
N THR A 97 -5.36 -21.57 -4.91
CA THR A 97 -4.86 -21.92 -3.57
C THR A 97 -3.32 -21.93 -3.56
N ASN A 98 -2.72 -20.81 -3.13
CA ASN A 98 -1.38 -20.81 -2.53
C ASN A 98 -1.55 -20.56 -1.03
N GLU A 99 -1.01 -21.46 -0.20
CA GLU A 99 -1.15 -21.45 1.26
C GLU A 99 -0.82 -20.08 1.87
N PHE A 100 -1.75 -19.58 2.67
CA PHE A 100 -1.55 -18.45 3.56
C PHE A 100 -0.51 -18.84 4.62
N ILE A 101 0.75 -18.41 4.45
CA ILE A 101 1.81 -18.64 5.43
C ILE A 101 1.79 -17.48 6.45
N ASP A 102 1.11 -17.72 7.57
CA ASP A 102 0.96 -16.80 8.72
C ASP A 102 2.31 -16.26 9.25
N SER A 103 3.40 -17.02 9.10
CA SER A 103 4.73 -16.62 9.57
C SER A 103 5.34 -15.41 8.84
N ASN A 104 4.85 -15.05 7.66
CA ASN A 104 5.39 -13.93 6.88
C ASN A 104 4.82 -12.57 7.30
N TYR A 105 3.70 -12.55 8.03
CA TYR A 105 3.04 -11.32 8.49
C TYR A 105 3.18 -11.05 9.98
N LYS A 106 3.83 -11.97 10.71
CA LYS A 106 4.16 -11.76 12.12
C LYS A 106 5.36 -10.82 12.21
N SER A 107 5.08 -9.51 12.15
CA SER A 107 6.05 -8.49 12.57
C SER A 107 6.51 -8.88 13.98
N SER A 108 7.82 -8.97 14.19
CA SER A 108 8.39 -9.01 15.53
C SER A 108 7.96 -7.71 16.22
N PHE A 109 6.88 -7.77 17.01
CA PHE A 109 6.22 -6.65 17.66
C PHE A 109 7.23 -5.56 18.08
N ILE A 110 7.17 -4.40 17.42
CA ILE A 110 7.69 -3.17 18.03
C ILE A 110 6.74 -2.90 19.19
N SER A 111 7.22 -3.02 20.42
CA SER A 111 6.47 -2.65 21.62
C SER A 111 5.88 -1.25 21.43
N SER A 112 4.55 -1.12 21.48
CA SER A 112 3.78 0.11 21.21
C SER A 112 4.08 1.32 22.13
N ASN A 113 5.17 1.32 22.89
CA ASN A 113 5.45 2.34 23.90
C ASN A 113 6.53 3.37 23.53
N LYS A 114 6.93 3.49 22.25
CA LYS A 114 7.85 4.56 21.82
C LYS A 114 7.50 5.11 20.43
N CYS A 115 6.37 5.77 20.32
CA CYS A 115 6.25 6.86 19.36
C CYS A 115 6.37 8.14 20.20
N GLN A 116 7.58 8.67 20.31
CA GLN A 116 7.79 10.06 20.72
C GLN A 116 8.07 10.82 19.44
N ASP A 117 7.35 11.91 19.22
CA ASP A 117 7.54 12.82 18.11
C ASP A 117 9.03 13.21 18.02
N SER A 118 9.72 12.71 17.00
CA SER A 118 11.04 13.22 16.66
C SER A 118 10.83 14.42 15.75
N GLU A 119 11.24 15.59 16.25
CA GLU A 119 11.35 16.84 15.49
C GLU A 119 12.00 16.57 14.13
N ILE A 120 11.38 17.09 13.07
CA ILE A 120 11.87 17.02 11.71
C ILE A 120 13.15 17.84 11.64
N TYR A 121 14.30 17.19 11.48
CA TYR A 121 15.49 17.88 11.00
C TYR A 121 15.32 18.11 9.50
N GLU A 122 15.16 19.37 9.10
CA GLU A 122 15.29 19.78 7.70
C GLU A 122 16.66 19.36 7.18
N LEU A 123 16.66 18.48 6.16
CA LEU A 123 17.85 18.24 5.36
C LEU A 123 17.93 19.37 4.33
N GLU A 124 18.74 20.39 4.64
CA GLU A 124 19.15 21.39 3.66
C GLU A 124 19.92 20.70 2.53
N ILE A 125 19.35 20.69 1.32
CA ILE A 125 20.06 20.32 0.11
C ILE A 125 20.80 21.58 -0.37
N PRO A 126 22.15 21.56 -0.48
CA PRO A 126 22.87 22.74 -0.92
C PRO A 126 22.58 23.02 -2.40
N ASP A 127 22.25 24.28 -2.67
CA ASP A 127 21.99 24.83 -3.99
C ASP A 127 23.25 24.64 -4.86
N THR A 128 23.15 23.84 -5.92
CA THR A 128 24.20 23.78 -6.94
C THR A 128 24.03 24.99 -7.84
N THR A 129 24.78 26.05 -7.56
CA THR A 129 24.99 27.16 -8.50
C THR A 129 25.75 26.64 -9.71
N ASP A 130 25.07 26.54 -10.85
CA ASP A 130 25.72 26.43 -12.15
C ASP A 130 26.04 27.84 -12.69
N GLU A 131 27.25 27.93 -13.24
CA GLU A 131 28.03 29.09 -13.68
C GLU A 131 27.45 29.87 -14.86
#